data_AF-A0A7S4AN85-F1
#
_entry.id   AF-A0A7S4AN85-F1
#
_cell.length_a   1.000
_cell.length_b   1.000
_cell.length_c   1.000
_cell.angle_alpha   90.00
_cell.angle_beta   90.00
_cell.angle_gamma   90.00
#
_symmetry.space_group_name_H-M   'P 1'
#
loop_
_entity.id
_entity.type
_entity.pdbx_description
1 polymer ?
#
loop_
_entity_poly.entity_id
_entity_poly.type
_entity_poly.pdbx_seq_one_letter_code
_entity_poly.pdbx_strand_id
1 'polypeptide(L)'
;DADATTTTTNNNDDDDDDANPSQYSYGYLILWGSIALAGILLLAMVAVGVRCVVRRRHQQSLRWLVNAGHPRSQWLERLRQTRARDDARDARLNASVVSASLCSSPALPAPVRYGVPVVILGNIALFLSGHLNLGATVHIVLQFAGDTLRVDDFFTFSIARSTLDIWKAGGKELAILVLIVSGIWPYTKQILTLLLWMVPATRWSVASRGSALLWIDRLTKWSTVDIFVICICIAAFRVTVSSPVRALGFPENSSSSSGGGGGSFYSVDLMVVPMWGLYANAIAQIVSQLSSHFIIHCHRRIVNKATETDNAINNNNNNNNTDIL
;
A
#
# COMPACT_ATOMS: atom_id res chain seq x y z
N ASP A 1 -76.97 -13.73 41.34
CA ASP A 1 -76.37 -13.34 40.05
C ASP A 1 -75.06 -12.62 40.26
N ALA A 2 -74.04 -13.20 39.65
CA ALA A 2 -72.67 -12.71 39.49
C ALA A 2 -72.67 -11.28 38.89
N ASP A 3 -71.65 -10.44 39.03
CA ASP A 3 -70.28 -10.75 38.67
C ASP A 3 -69.32 -9.69 39.23
N ALA A 4 -68.12 -10.12 39.63
CA ALA A 4 -67.04 -9.29 40.14
C ALA A 4 -65.96 -9.20 39.07
N THR A 5 -65.64 -8.00 38.57
CA THR A 5 -64.57 -7.82 37.58
C THR A 5 -63.40 -7.06 38.20
N THR A 6 -62.47 -7.84 38.73
CA THR A 6 -61.10 -7.44 39.11
C THR A 6 -60.27 -7.40 37.83
N THR A 7 -59.75 -6.23 37.44
CA THR A 7 -58.78 -6.13 36.33
C THR A 7 -57.37 -6.10 36.90
N THR A 8 -56.67 -7.21 36.72
CA THR A 8 -55.28 -7.47 37.06
C THR A 8 -54.32 -6.73 36.15
N THR A 9 -53.34 -6.05 36.76
CA THR A 9 -52.11 -5.56 36.13
C THR A 9 -51.18 -6.74 35.83
N ASN A 10 -50.98 -7.08 34.56
CA ASN A 10 -49.90 -7.97 34.13
C ASN A 10 -48.71 -7.11 33.67
N ASN A 11 -47.71 -7.04 34.55
CA ASN A 11 -46.32 -6.86 34.17
C ASN A 11 -45.83 -8.20 33.62
N ASN A 12 -45.30 -8.21 32.40
CA ASN A 12 -44.24 -9.09 31.89
C ASN A 12 -44.21 -8.92 30.38
N ASP A 13 -43.03 -8.55 29.88
CA ASP A 13 -42.38 -9.07 28.66
C ASP A 13 -41.39 -7.99 28.16
N ASP A 14 -40.41 -7.68 29.02
CA ASP A 14 -39.12 -7.17 28.58
C ASP A 14 -38.34 -8.39 28.06
N ASP A 15 -38.54 -8.72 26.78
CA ASP A 15 -37.66 -9.63 26.04
C ASP A 15 -36.30 -8.92 25.86
N ASP A 16 -35.49 -8.96 26.91
CA ASP A 16 -34.05 -8.75 26.84
C ASP A 16 -33.49 -9.83 25.90
N ASP A 17 -33.26 -9.43 24.64
CA ASP A 17 -32.43 -10.11 23.66
C ASP A 17 -31.00 -10.24 24.24
N ASP A 18 -30.81 -11.22 25.12
CA ASP A 18 -29.53 -11.74 25.60
C ASP A 18 -28.79 -12.39 24.41
N ALA A 19 -28.35 -11.53 23.50
CA ALA A 19 -27.50 -11.87 22.38
C ALA A 19 -26.16 -12.38 22.94
N ASN A 20 -26.10 -13.69 23.09
CA ASN A 20 -24.99 -14.45 23.64
C ASN A 20 -23.64 -13.92 23.12
N PRO A 21 -22.80 -13.30 23.97
CA PRO A 21 -21.57 -12.60 23.56
C PRO A 21 -20.54 -13.52 22.89
N SER A 22 -20.74 -14.84 22.96
CA SER A 22 -19.92 -15.84 22.28
C SER A 22 -20.12 -15.88 20.75
N GLN A 23 -21.29 -15.54 20.20
CA GLN A 23 -21.51 -15.60 18.75
C GLN A 23 -20.73 -14.54 17.96
N TYR A 24 -20.56 -13.35 18.52
CA TYR A 24 -19.75 -12.29 17.89
C TYR A 24 -18.27 -12.66 17.83
N SER A 25 -17.76 -13.40 18.83
CA SER A 25 -16.34 -13.79 18.91
C SER A 25 -15.88 -14.67 17.74
N TYR A 26 -16.71 -15.65 17.34
CA TYR A 26 -16.38 -16.53 16.21
C TYR A 26 -16.44 -15.82 14.86
N GLY A 27 -17.37 -14.87 14.69
CA GLY A 27 -17.47 -14.06 13.48
C GLY A 27 -16.19 -13.26 13.21
N TYR A 28 -15.63 -12.64 14.24
CA TYR A 28 -14.36 -11.91 14.12
C TYR A 28 -13.18 -12.84 13.85
N LEU A 29 -13.10 -14.00 14.51
CA LEU A 29 -12.03 -14.98 14.26
C LEU A 29 -12.03 -15.50 12.82
N ILE A 30 -13.21 -15.79 12.28
CA ILE A 30 -13.35 -16.24 10.89
C ILE A 30 -12.99 -15.10 9.92
N LEU A 31 -13.43 -13.87 10.21
CA LEU A 31 -13.09 -12.70 9.40
C LEU A 31 -11.57 -12.46 9.38
N TRP A 32 -10.91 -12.40 10.53
CA TRP A 32 -9.46 -12.21 10.61
C TRP A 32 -8.67 -13.39 10.01
N GLY A 33 -9.15 -14.62 10.21
CA GLY A 33 -8.60 -15.82 9.59
C GLY A 33 -8.68 -15.79 8.06
N SER A 34 -9.80 -15.33 7.51
CA SER A 34 -9.97 -15.18 6.06
C SER A 34 -9.11 -14.06 5.46
N ILE A 35 -8.92 -12.95 6.18
CA ILE A 35 -8.02 -11.85 5.77
C ILE A 35 -6.56 -12.32 5.77
N ALA A 36 -6.12 -13.02 6.83
CA ALA A 36 -4.79 -13.62 6.87
C ALA A 36 -4.61 -14.67 5.76
N LEU A 37 -5.65 -15.49 5.57
CA LEU A 37 -5.97 -16.32 4.40
C LEU A 37 -5.54 -15.69 3.08
N ALA A 38 -6.27 -14.63 2.74
CA ALA A 38 -6.14 -13.86 1.52
C ALA A 38 -4.76 -13.21 1.41
N GLY A 39 -4.18 -12.72 2.51
CA GLY A 39 -2.83 -12.16 2.54
C GLY A 39 -1.75 -13.18 2.17
N ILE A 40 -1.83 -14.39 2.72
CA ILE A 40 -0.91 -15.49 2.39
C ILE A 40 -1.09 -15.94 0.94
N LEU A 41 -2.33 -16.07 0.48
CA LEU A 41 -2.62 -16.44 -0.91
C LEU A 41 -2.15 -15.37 -1.89
N LEU A 42 -2.29 -14.08 -1.55
CA LEU A 42 -1.79 -12.97 -2.36
C LEU A 42 -0.27 -13.01 -2.44
N LEU A 43 0.43 -13.22 -1.31
CA LEU A 43 1.88 -13.39 -1.28
C LEU A 43 2.34 -14.56 -2.15
N ALA A 44 1.64 -15.70 -2.07
CA ALA A 44 1.91 -16.85 -2.91
C ALA A 44 1.65 -16.54 -4.39
N MET A 45 0.54 -15.88 -4.72
CA MET A 45 0.21 -15.46 -6.09
C MET A 45 1.25 -14.51 -6.66
N VAL A 46 1.71 -13.52 -5.88
CA VAL A 46 2.76 -12.58 -6.31
C VAL A 46 4.07 -13.34 -6.54
N ALA A 47 4.44 -14.24 -5.64
CA ALA A 47 5.64 -15.07 -5.82
C ALA A 47 5.56 -15.96 -7.07
N VAL A 48 4.40 -16.56 -7.34
CA VAL A 48 4.14 -17.36 -8.55
C VAL A 48 4.12 -16.47 -9.80
N GLY A 49 3.47 -15.31 -9.75
CA GLY A 49 3.41 -14.35 -10.83
C GLY A 49 4.80 -13.86 -11.24
N VAL A 50 5.64 -13.49 -10.27
CA VAL A 50 7.05 -13.14 -10.51
C VAL A 50 7.80 -14.30 -11.15
N ARG A 51 7.66 -15.53 -10.63
CA ARG A 51 8.27 -16.72 -11.23
C ARG A 51 7.79 -16.96 -12.68
N CYS A 52 6.51 -16.78 -12.94
CA CYS A 52 5.90 -16.94 -14.27
C CYS A 52 6.37 -15.87 -15.24
N VAL A 53 6.44 -14.60 -14.83
CA VAL A 53 6.95 -13.50 -15.68
C VAL A 53 8.43 -13.69 -15.98
N VAL A 54 9.24 -14.05 -15.00
CA VAL A 54 10.67 -14.36 -15.21
C VAL A 54 10.82 -15.53 -16.19
N ARG A 55 10.03 -16.60 -16.02
CA ARG A 55 10.05 -17.76 -16.91
C ARG A 55 9.58 -17.43 -18.32
N ARG A 56 8.52 -16.62 -18.46
CA ARG A 56 8.01 -16.15 -19.77
C ARG A 56 9.01 -15.24 -20.48
N ARG A 57 9.64 -14.31 -19.76
CA ARG A 57 10.67 -13.43 -20.31
C ARG A 57 11.87 -14.24 -20.79
N HIS A 58 12.29 -15.24 -20.02
CA HIS A 58 13.35 -16.17 -20.43
C HIS A 58 12.97 -16.95 -21.71
N GLN A 59 11.73 -17.43 -21.80
CA GLN A 59 11.23 -18.12 -22.99
C GLN A 59 11.10 -17.22 -24.22
N GLN A 60 10.67 -15.97 -24.05
CA GLN A 60 10.58 -14.98 -25.14
C GLN A 60 11.96 -14.59 -25.66
N SER A 61 12.93 -14.37 -24.78
CA SER A 61 14.33 -14.15 -25.18
C SER A 61 14.89 -15.34 -25.97
N LEU A 62 14.57 -16.57 -25.56
CA LEU A 62 14.94 -17.78 -26.31
C LEU A 62 14.31 -17.83 -27.71
N ARG A 63 13.04 -17.42 -27.86
CA ARG A 63 12.35 -17.40 -29.16
C ARG A 63 12.90 -16.33 -30.12
N TRP A 64 13.17 -15.13 -29.62
CA TRP A 64 13.76 -14.05 -30.42
C TRP A 64 15.13 -14.46 -30.99
N LEU A 65 15.94 -15.17 -30.21
CA LEU A 65 17.28 -15.62 -30.61
C LEU A 65 17.27 -16.78 -31.61
N VAL A 66 16.33 -17.71 -31.50
CA VAL A 66 16.15 -18.78 -32.50
C VAL A 66 15.79 -18.19 -33.86
N ASN A 67 14.99 -17.12 -33.88
CA ASN A 67 14.63 -16.41 -35.10
C ASN A 67 15.77 -15.56 -35.67
N ALA A 68 16.79 -15.21 -34.87
CA ALA A 68 17.93 -14.39 -35.29
C ALA A 68 19.06 -15.18 -35.98
N GLY A 69 18.89 -16.49 -36.23
CA GLY A 69 19.84 -17.30 -37.03
C GLY A 69 21.18 -17.61 -36.35
N HIS A 70 21.35 -17.28 -35.06
CA HIS A 70 22.56 -17.63 -34.34
C HIS A 70 22.62 -19.15 -34.02
N PRO A 71 23.77 -19.81 -34.22
CA PRO A 71 23.92 -21.23 -33.91
C PRO A 71 23.70 -21.48 -32.41
N ARG A 72 22.59 -22.16 -32.10
CA ARG A 72 22.06 -22.40 -30.74
C ARG A 72 23.10 -22.98 -29.79
N SER A 73 24.02 -23.82 -30.27
CA SER A 73 25.05 -24.49 -29.46
C SER A 73 26.09 -23.51 -28.91
N GLN A 74 26.67 -22.64 -29.74
CA GLN A 74 27.71 -21.70 -29.32
C GLN A 74 27.18 -20.65 -28.33
N TRP A 75 25.92 -20.24 -28.47
CA TRP A 75 25.32 -19.29 -27.54
C TRP A 75 24.90 -19.95 -26.23
N LEU A 76 24.33 -21.16 -26.26
CA LEU A 76 24.03 -21.92 -25.03
C LEU A 76 25.30 -22.16 -24.21
N GLU A 77 26.41 -22.45 -24.88
CA GLU A 77 27.69 -22.63 -24.20
C GLU A 77 28.20 -21.33 -23.59
N ARG A 78 28.14 -20.21 -24.33
CA ARG A 78 28.42 -18.88 -23.76
C ARG A 78 27.52 -18.55 -22.57
N LEU A 79 26.22 -18.83 -22.65
CA LEU A 79 25.31 -18.64 -21.52
C LEU A 79 25.66 -19.52 -20.32
N ARG A 80 26.00 -20.79 -20.55
CA ARG A 80 26.40 -21.71 -19.48
C ARG A 80 27.67 -21.21 -18.81
N GLN A 81 28.65 -20.77 -19.58
CA GLN A 81 29.89 -20.20 -19.07
C GLN A 81 29.64 -18.90 -18.31
N THR A 82 28.85 -17.97 -18.86
CA THR A 82 28.48 -16.73 -18.17
C THR A 82 27.73 -17.03 -16.88
N ARG A 83 26.74 -17.94 -16.91
CA ARG A 83 25.96 -18.32 -15.75
C ARG A 83 26.81 -19.02 -14.70
N ALA A 84 27.70 -19.93 -15.09
CA ALA A 84 28.63 -20.58 -14.17
C ALA A 84 29.60 -19.57 -13.52
N ARG A 85 30.06 -18.57 -14.29
CA ARG A 85 30.88 -17.46 -13.75
C ARG A 85 30.08 -16.58 -12.78
N ASP A 86 28.84 -16.22 -13.14
CA ASP A 86 27.95 -15.43 -12.29
C ASP A 86 27.57 -16.19 -11.02
N ASP A 87 27.22 -17.47 -11.13
CA ASP A 87 26.88 -18.34 -9.99
C ASP A 87 28.12 -18.54 -9.08
N ALA A 88 29.32 -18.69 -9.64
CA ALA A 88 30.56 -18.77 -8.87
C ALA A 88 30.90 -17.43 -8.18
N ARG A 89 30.69 -16.31 -8.87
CA ARG A 89 30.86 -14.96 -8.30
C ARG A 89 29.86 -14.73 -7.18
N ASP A 90 28.59 -15.06 -7.39
CA ASP A 90 27.55 -14.96 -6.38
C ASP A 90 27.85 -15.90 -5.21
N ALA A 91 28.37 -17.10 -5.44
CA ALA A 91 28.79 -18.00 -4.37
C ALA A 91 29.95 -17.42 -3.54
N ARG A 92 30.92 -16.75 -4.18
CA ARG A 92 32.02 -16.03 -3.49
C ARG A 92 31.55 -14.79 -2.76
N LEU A 93 30.68 -13.99 -3.38
CA LEU A 93 30.09 -12.81 -2.75
C LEU A 93 29.19 -13.21 -1.59
N ASN A 94 28.40 -14.27 -1.75
CA ASN A 94 27.71 -14.89 -0.64
C ASN A 94 28.76 -15.32 0.39
N ALA A 95 29.74 -16.16 0.10
CA ALA A 95 30.73 -16.61 1.11
C ALA A 95 31.53 -15.49 1.82
N SER A 96 31.84 -14.38 1.14
CA SER A 96 32.59 -13.24 1.70
C SER A 96 31.70 -12.21 2.42
N VAL A 97 30.41 -12.10 2.06
CA VAL A 97 29.41 -11.21 2.68
C VAL A 97 28.56 -11.93 3.74
N VAL A 98 28.45 -13.25 3.66
CA VAL A 98 27.76 -14.17 4.59
C VAL A 98 28.59 -14.20 5.88
N SER A 99 28.17 -13.55 6.96
CA SER A 99 26.98 -13.93 7.73
C SER A 99 26.04 -12.77 8.10
N ALA A 100 26.33 -11.54 7.68
CA ALA A 100 25.62 -10.37 8.20
C ALA A 100 24.38 -10.00 7.37
N SER A 101 23.24 -9.86 8.04
CA SER A 101 22.06 -9.12 7.57
C SER A 101 22.41 -7.67 7.20
N LEU A 102 21.53 -6.96 6.47
CA LEU A 102 21.76 -5.54 6.17
C LEU A 102 21.91 -4.72 7.46
N CYS A 103 21.15 -5.07 8.50
CA CYS A 103 21.24 -4.45 9.82
C CYS A 103 22.56 -4.72 10.55
N SER A 104 23.33 -5.75 10.18
CA SER A 104 24.60 -6.10 10.84
C SER A 104 25.82 -5.81 9.96
N SER A 105 25.63 -5.23 8.78
CA SER A 105 26.73 -5.05 7.82
C SER A 105 27.70 -3.94 8.26
N PRO A 106 29.01 -4.22 8.43
CA PRO A 106 30.03 -3.23 8.81
C PRO A 106 30.13 -2.06 7.81
N ALA A 107 29.71 -2.29 6.56
CA ALA A 107 29.75 -1.31 5.49
C ALA A 107 28.82 -0.10 5.68
N LEU A 108 27.80 -0.21 6.54
CA LEU A 108 26.85 0.86 6.84
C LEU A 108 27.15 1.51 8.20
N PRO A 109 26.95 2.83 8.37
CA PRO A 109 27.09 3.48 9.67
C PRO A 109 25.97 3.06 10.63
N ALA A 110 26.25 3.01 11.94
CA ALA A 110 25.31 2.54 12.95
C ALA A 110 23.92 3.23 12.93
N PRO A 111 23.80 4.56 12.74
CA PRO A 111 22.50 5.22 12.66
C PRO A 111 21.61 4.66 11.54
N VAL A 112 22.19 4.25 10.41
CA VAL A 112 21.44 3.69 9.28
C VAL A 112 20.95 2.28 9.59
N ARG A 113 21.76 1.47 10.30
CA ARG A 113 21.43 0.09 10.65
C ARG A 113 20.17 -0.01 11.51
N TYR A 114 20.07 0.86 12.52
CA TYR A 114 18.96 0.91 13.46
C TYR A 114 17.84 1.86 13.04
N GLY A 115 18.18 2.94 12.33
CA GLY A 115 17.20 3.91 11.86
C GLY A 115 16.25 3.36 10.80
N VAL A 116 16.73 2.53 9.87
CA VAL A 116 15.88 1.97 8.81
C VAL A 116 14.74 1.10 9.37
N PRO A 117 14.96 0.12 10.28
CA PRO A 117 13.88 -0.61 10.93
C PRO A 117 12.89 0.29 11.65
N VAL A 118 13.37 1.33 12.36
CA VAL A 118 12.51 2.29 13.06
C VAL A 118 11.63 3.05 12.08
N VAL A 119 12.18 3.50 10.94
CA VAL A 119 11.41 4.16 9.88
C VAL A 119 10.36 3.21 9.29
N ILE A 120 10.71 1.94 9.04
CA ILE A 120 9.74 0.95 8.51
C ILE A 120 8.60 0.70 9.51
N LEU A 121 8.92 0.51 10.80
CA LEU A 121 7.92 0.31 11.85
C LEU A 121 7.03 1.56 12.05
N GLY A 122 7.65 2.74 12.05
CA GLY A 122 6.91 4.01 12.07
C GLY A 122 5.98 4.15 10.86
N ASN A 123 6.42 3.68 9.69
CA ASN A 123 5.59 3.70 8.50
C ASN A 123 4.41 2.72 8.56
N ILE A 124 4.59 1.54 9.17
CA ILE A 124 3.49 0.61 9.48
C ILE A 124 2.49 1.29 10.43
N ALA A 125 2.98 1.94 11.47
CA ALA A 125 2.13 2.66 12.42
C ALA A 125 1.37 3.82 11.75
N LEU A 126 1.98 4.55 10.82
CA LEU A 126 1.31 5.59 10.04
C LEU A 126 0.21 5.02 9.13
N PHE A 127 0.47 3.93 8.41
CA PHE A 127 -0.58 3.25 7.62
C PHE A 127 -1.72 2.74 8.51
N LEU A 128 -1.40 2.20 9.68
CA LEU A 128 -2.41 1.73 10.62
C LEU A 128 -3.24 2.89 11.14
N SER A 129 -2.60 3.99 11.56
CA SER A 129 -3.26 5.22 11.98
C SER A 129 -4.16 5.78 10.87
N GLY A 130 -3.69 5.74 9.63
CA GLY A 130 -4.44 6.18 8.47
C GLY A 130 -5.71 5.35 8.19
N HIS A 131 -5.60 4.02 8.28
CA HIS A 131 -6.72 3.11 8.06
C HIS A 131 -7.74 3.07 9.20
N LEU A 132 -7.30 3.28 10.45
CA LEU A 132 -8.16 3.24 11.62
C LEU A 132 -8.90 4.56 11.87
N ASN A 133 -8.43 5.67 11.31
CA ASN A 133 -9.05 6.98 11.48
C ASN A 133 -9.93 7.37 10.27
N LEU A 134 -10.73 8.42 10.42
CA LEU A 134 -11.55 8.98 9.35
C LEU A 134 -10.64 9.48 8.21
N GLY A 135 -11.00 9.11 6.98
CA GLY A 135 -10.28 9.50 5.77
C GLY A 135 -10.75 10.85 5.23
N ALA A 136 -12.07 11.07 5.16
CA ALA A 136 -12.64 12.33 4.72
C ALA A 136 -14.05 12.53 5.29
N THR A 137 -14.53 13.77 5.31
CA THR A 137 -15.92 14.12 5.64
C THR A 137 -16.51 14.97 4.52
N VAL A 138 -17.84 14.95 4.37
CA VAL A 138 -18.58 15.80 3.43
C VAL A 138 -19.27 16.87 4.24
N HIS A 139 -19.05 18.13 3.86
CA HIS A 139 -19.79 19.25 4.38
C HIS A 139 -20.72 19.79 3.31
N ILE A 140 -21.93 20.14 3.72
CA ILE A 140 -22.92 20.78 2.85
C ILE A 140 -23.20 22.16 3.44
N VAL A 141 -22.95 23.19 2.64
CA VAL A 141 -23.35 24.57 2.95
C VAL A 141 -24.48 24.95 2.01
N LEU A 142 -25.69 25.04 2.55
CA LEU A 142 -26.88 25.51 1.85
C LEU A 142 -27.09 26.98 2.20
N GLN A 143 -27.15 27.83 1.18
CA GLN A 143 -27.66 29.18 1.29
C GLN A 143 -29.06 29.19 0.70
N PHE A 144 -30.05 29.64 1.46
CA PHE A 144 -31.43 29.74 1.01
C PHE A 144 -32.03 31.05 1.50
N ALA A 145 -32.52 31.88 0.57
CA ALA A 145 -33.16 33.16 0.87
C ALA A 145 -32.34 34.09 1.80
N GLY A 146 -31.01 34.04 1.74
CA GLY A 146 -30.11 34.84 2.58
C GLY A 146 -29.64 34.15 3.87
N ASP A 147 -30.28 33.05 4.28
CA ASP A 147 -29.86 32.26 5.42
C ASP A 147 -28.87 31.16 5.02
N THR A 148 -27.83 30.97 5.82
CA THR A 148 -26.85 29.88 5.69
C THR A 148 -27.17 28.73 6.64
N LEU A 149 -27.55 27.57 6.10
CA LEU A 149 -27.61 26.30 6.81
C LEU A 149 -26.35 25.50 6.51
N ARG A 150 -25.54 25.26 7.54
CA ARG A 150 -24.34 24.42 7.46
C ARG A 150 -24.62 23.07 8.10
N VAL A 151 -24.45 22.01 7.32
CA VAL A 151 -24.49 20.63 7.81
C VAL A 151 -23.08 20.07 7.77
N ASP A 152 -22.44 20.10 8.93
CA ASP A 152 -21.15 19.47 9.15
C ASP A 152 -21.30 17.94 9.21
N ASP A 153 -20.25 17.24 8.79
CA ASP A 153 -20.16 15.78 8.77
C ASP A 153 -21.38 15.05 8.21
N PHE A 154 -22.00 15.61 7.16
CA PHE A 154 -23.15 15.01 6.48
C PHE A 154 -22.88 13.57 6.06
N PHE A 155 -21.64 13.28 5.64
CA PHE A 155 -21.17 11.94 5.40
C PHE A 155 -19.70 11.77 5.79
N THR A 156 -19.35 10.66 6.42
CA THR A 156 -17.96 10.37 6.83
C THR A 156 -17.42 9.16 6.08
N PHE A 157 -16.27 9.31 5.44
CA PHE A 157 -15.57 8.26 4.73
C PHE A 157 -14.42 7.70 5.60
N SER A 158 -14.40 6.38 5.73
CA SER A 158 -13.22 5.63 6.17
C SER A 158 -13.03 4.46 5.21
N ILE A 159 -11.79 4.05 4.95
CA ILE A 159 -11.52 2.96 3.99
C ILE A 159 -12.28 1.70 4.40
N ALA A 160 -12.31 1.38 5.69
CA ALA A 160 -13.01 0.21 6.21
C ALA A 160 -14.53 0.27 5.96
N ARG A 161 -15.20 1.37 6.37
CA ARG A 161 -16.66 1.51 6.18
C ARG A 161 -17.02 1.60 4.70
N SER A 162 -16.31 2.39 3.92
CA SER A 162 -16.56 2.53 2.49
C SER A 162 -16.39 1.22 1.73
N THR A 163 -15.40 0.39 2.08
CA THR A 163 -15.24 -0.95 1.49
C THR A 163 -16.41 -1.86 1.84
N LEU A 164 -16.89 -1.81 3.08
CA LEU A 164 -18.04 -2.60 3.55
C LEU A 164 -19.36 -2.14 2.92
N ASP A 165 -19.53 -0.84 2.70
CA ASP A 165 -20.70 -0.27 2.02
C ASP A 165 -20.73 -0.66 0.54
N ILE A 166 -19.58 -0.59 -0.15
CA ILE A 166 -19.43 -1.09 -1.53
C ILE A 166 -19.76 -2.57 -1.61
N TRP A 167 -19.30 -3.36 -0.63
CA TRP A 167 -19.59 -4.79 -0.56
C TRP A 167 -21.10 -5.04 -0.40
N LYS A 168 -21.77 -4.34 0.54
CA LYS A 168 -23.21 -4.47 0.78
C LYS A 168 -24.05 -3.99 -0.40
N ALA A 169 -23.57 -2.99 -1.15
CA ALA A 169 -24.19 -2.50 -2.38
C ALA A 169 -24.03 -3.47 -3.57
N GLY A 170 -23.39 -4.63 -3.37
CA GLY A 170 -23.21 -5.66 -4.40
C GLY A 170 -21.91 -5.55 -5.20
N GLY A 171 -21.09 -4.53 -4.97
CA GLY A 171 -19.79 -4.32 -5.63
C GLY A 171 -18.66 -5.17 -5.04
N LYS A 172 -18.85 -6.47 -4.88
CA LYS A 172 -17.94 -7.36 -4.14
C LYS A 172 -16.52 -7.37 -4.74
N GLU A 173 -16.41 -7.41 -6.06
CA GLU A 173 -15.14 -7.42 -6.79
C GLU A 173 -14.34 -6.15 -6.53
N LEU A 174 -15.01 -4.98 -6.55
CA LEU A 174 -14.39 -3.70 -6.28
C LEU A 174 -13.97 -3.59 -4.80
N ALA A 175 -14.83 -4.03 -3.88
CA ALA A 175 -14.51 -4.05 -2.45
C ALA A 175 -13.28 -4.94 -2.16
N ILE A 176 -13.17 -6.11 -2.80
CA ILE A 176 -11.98 -6.99 -2.68
C ILE A 176 -10.73 -6.29 -3.22
N LEU A 177 -10.84 -5.65 -4.39
CA LEU A 177 -9.72 -4.94 -4.99
C LEU A 177 -9.22 -3.81 -4.08
N VAL A 178 -10.13 -3.00 -3.54
CA VAL A 178 -9.80 -1.93 -2.59
C VAL A 178 -9.14 -2.52 -1.35
N LEU A 179 -9.71 -3.55 -0.74
CA LEU A 179 -9.14 -4.19 0.45
C LEU A 179 -7.72 -4.72 0.22
N ILE A 180 -7.47 -5.34 -0.94
CA ILE A 180 -6.16 -5.88 -1.29
C ILE A 180 -5.14 -4.77 -1.57
N VAL A 181 -5.51 -3.82 -2.43
CA VAL A 181 -4.59 -2.79 -2.96
C VAL A 181 -4.32 -1.68 -1.95
N SER A 182 -5.35 -1.23 -1.22
CA SER A 182 -5.23 -0.16 -0.22
C SER A 182 -4.98 -0.69 1.18
N GLY A 183 -5.60 -1.83 1.54
CA GLY A 183 -5.47 -2.43 2.88
C GLY A 183 -4.24 -3.31 3.02
N ILE A 184 -4.23 -4.48 2.37
CA ILE A 184 -3.24 -5.54 2.63
C ILE A 184 -1.84 -5.19 2.06
N TRP A 185 -1.81 -4.61 0.87
CA TRP A 185 -0.57 -4.38 0.14
C TRP A 185 0.45 -3.48 0.88
N PRO A 186 0.08 -2.31 1.44
CA PRO A 186 1.01 -1.46 2.18
C PRO A 186 1.74 -2.18 3.32
N TYR A 187 1.02 -2.99 4.11
CA TYR A 187 1.62 -3.76 5.21
C TYR A 187 2.53 -4.88 4.69
N THR A 188 2.06 -5.61 3.68
CA THR A 188 2.82 -6.70 3.06
C THR A 188 4.17 -6.18 2.55
N LYS A 189 4.16 -5.01 1.91
CA LYS A 189 5.36 -4.33 1.45
C LYS A 189 6.30 -3.97 2.61
N GLN A 190 5.80 -3.35 3.67
CA GLN A 190 6.65 -2.96 4.82
C GLN A 190 7.27 -4.17 5.51
N ILE A 191 6.48 -5.22 5.75
CA ILE A 191 6.96 -6.46 6.38
C ILE A 191 8.02 -7.12 5.50
N LEU A 192 7.78 -7.25 4.19
CA LEU A 192 8.75 -7.85 3.28
C LEU A 192 10.06 -7.04 3.23
N THR A 193 9.96 -5.71 3.27
CA THR A 193 11.12 -4.82 3.30
C THR A 193 11.91 -4.98 4.62
N LEU A 194 11.21 -5.08 5.76
CA LEU A 194 11.82 -5.34 7.06
C LEU A 194 12.50 -6.71 7.10
N LEU A 195 11.85 -7.75 6.56
CA LEU A 195 12.43 -9.08 6.43
C LEU A 195 13.67 -9.06 5.54
N LEU A 196 13.63 -8.40 4.38
CA LEU A 196 14.81 -8.24 3.50
C LEU A 196 15.98 -7.52 4.21
N TRP A 197 15.67 -6.60 5.13
CA TRP A 197 16.65 -5.89 5.94
C TRP A 197 17.29 -6.79 7.01
N MET A 198 16.48 -7.57 7.72
CA MET A 198 16.90 -8.38 8.86
C MET A 198 17.43 -9.76 8.47
N VAL A 199 17.01 -10.31 7.32
CA VAL A 199 17.39 -11.66 6.90
C VAL A 199 18.85 -11.68 6.41
N PRO A 200 19.70 -12.55 7.00
CA PRO A 200 21.08 -12.72 6.56
C PRO A 200 21.13 -13.35 5.16
N ALA A 201 22.21 -13.05 4.43
CA ALA A 201 22.42 -13.53 3.06
C ALA A 201 22.54 -15.07 2.94
N THR A 202 22.59 -15.79 4.06
CA THR A 202 22.57 -17.26 4.12
C THR A 202 21.25 -17.87 3.65
N ARG A 203 20.12 -17.20 3.91
CA ARG A 203 18.79 -17.68 3.51
C ARG A 203 18.33 -17.12 2.18
N TRP A 204 18.84 -15.95 1.79
CA TRP A 204 18.54 -15.32 0.51
C TRP A 204 19.81 -14.80 -0.15
N SER A 205 20.09 -15.31 -1.36
CA SER A 205 21.25 -14.89 -2.12
C SER A 205 21.23 -13.38 -2.34
N VAL A 206 22.42 -12.77 -2.38
CA VAL A 206 22.60 -11.34 -2.58
C VAL A 206 21.86 -10.84 -3.83
N ALA A 207 21.95 -11.58 -4.94
CA ALA A 207 21.26 -11.28 -6.19
C ALA A 207 19.72 -11.35 -6.06
N SER A 208 19.19 -12.37 -5.37
CA SER A 208 17.74 -12.51 -5.18
C SER A 208 17.19 -11.39 -4.30
N ARG A 209 17.91 -11.00 -3.25
CA ARG A 209 17.56 -9.88 -2.37
C ARG A 209 17.51 -8.57 -3.16
N GLY A 210 18.51 -8.29 -3.98
CA GLY A 210 18.54 -7.10 -4.83
C GLY A 210 17.38 -7.07 -5.83
N SER A 211 17.08 -8.19 -6.46
CA SER A 211 15.93 -8.33 -7.36
C SER A 211 14.60 -8.11 -6.63
N ALA A 212 14.42 -8.69 -5.44
CA ALA A 212 13.23 -8.52 -4.62
C ALA A 212 13.02 -7.06 -4.21
N LEU A 213 14.06 -6.37 -3.74
CA LEU A 213 14.00 -4.94 -3.41
C LEU A 213 13.59 -4.08 -4.61
N LEU A 214 14.13 -4.37 -5.80
CA LEU A 214 13.76 -3.66 -7.04
C LEU A 214 12.32 -3.93 -7.47
N TRP A 215 11.82 -5.15 -7.29
CA TRP A 215 10.42 -5.47 -7.55
C TRP A 215 9.48 -4.77 -6.59
N ILE A 216 9.81 -4.75 -5.30
CA ILE A 216 9.07 -4.03 -4.26
C ILE A 216 9.00 -2.53 -4.57
N ASP A 217 10.13 -1.92 -4.96
CA ASP A 217 10.18 -0.52 -5.38
C ASP A 217 9.28 -0.26 -6.59
N ARG A 218 9.34 -1.12 -7.61
CA ARG A 218 8.48 -0.99 -8.79
C ARG A 218 6.99 -1.06 -8.43
N LEU A 219 6.60 -2.03 -7.60
CA LEU A 219 5.20 -2.20 -7.16
C LEU A 219 4.74 -1.05 -6.25
N THR A 220 5.64 -0.44 -5.47
CA THR A 220 5.34 0.76 -4.66
C THR A 220 4.96 1.96 -5.53
N LYS A 221 5.63 2.13 -6.67
CA LYS A 221 5.31 3.22 -7.61
C LYS A 221 3.89 3.08 -8.14
N TRP A 222 3.47 1.86 -8.46
CA TRP A 222 2.09 1.56 -8.86
C TRP A 222 1.08 1.82 -7.73
N SER A 223 1.40 1.47 -6.49
CA SER A 223 0.48 1.73 -5.36
C SER A 223 0.32 3.21 -5.02
N THR A 224 1.16 4.09 -5.58
CA THR A 224 1.03 5.55 -5.42
C THR A 224 -0.11 6.12 -6.25
N VAL A 225 -0.54 5.40 -7.30
CA VAL A 225 -1.68 5.82 -8.11
C VAL A 225 -2.93 5.98 -7.26
N ASP A 226 -3.13 5.12 -6.25
CA ASP A 226 -4.30 5.15 -5.37
C ASP A 226 -4.45 6.49 -4.63
N ILE A 227 -3.38 6.98 -4.00
CA ILE A 227 -3.44 8.27 -3.29
C ILE A 227 -3.67 9.45 -4.25
N PHE A 228 -3.10 9.40 -5.47
CA PHE A 228 -3.37 10.42 -6.48
C PHE A 228 -4.82 10.41 -6.93
N VAL A 229 -5.39 9.22 -7.18
CA VAL A 229 -6.80 9.08 -7.55
C VAL A 229 -7.70 9.62 -6.44
N ILE A 230 -7.41 9.33 -5.18
CA ILE A 230 -8.19 9.87 -4.04
C ILE A 230 -8.10 11.41 -3.99
N CYS A 231 -6.91 12.00 -4.18
CA CYS A 231 -6.76 13.45 -4.24
C CYS A 231 -7.57 14.08 -5.40
N ILE A 232 -7.57 13.45 -6.57
CA ILE A 232 -8.37 13.90 -7.72
C ILE A 232 -9.86 13.79 -7.41
N CYS A 233 -10.31 12.70 -6.79
CA CYS A 233 -11.70 12.54 -6.38
C CYS A 233 -12.13 13.64 -5.40
N ILE A 234 -11.31 13.96 -4.40
CA ILE A 234 -11.61 15.05 -3.44
C ILE A 234 -11.75 16.39 -4.17
N ALA A 235 -10.85 16.67 -5.12
CA ALA A 235 -10.93 17.89 -5.93
C ALA A 235 -12.17 17.90 -6.84
N ALA A 236 -12.52 16.77 -7.45
CA ALA A 236 -13.64 16.63 -8.36
C ALA A 236 -15.01 16.69 -7.65
N PHE A 237 -15.09 16.23 -6.40
CA PHE A 237 -16.32 16.28 -5.60
C PHE A 237 -16.60 17.65 -4.97
N ARG A 238 -15.80 18.67 -5.26
CA ARG A 238 -16.15 20.05 -4.92
C ARG A 238 -17.19 20.56 -5.92
N VAL A 239 -18.46 20.49 -5.54
CA VAL A 239 -19.58 20.85 -6.40
C VAL A 239 -20.31 22.05 -5.82
N THR A 240 -20.33 23.15 -6.58
CA THR A 240 -21.14 24.33 -6.28
C THR A 240 -22.33 24.38 -7.23
N VAL A 241 -23.54 24.25 -6.71
CA VAL A 241 -24.78 24.41 -7.48
C VAL A 241 -25.40 25.74 -7.09
N SER A 242 -25.56 26.65 -8.04
CA SER A 242 -26.23 27.94 -7.83
C SER A 242 -27.54 27.98 -8.63
N SER A 243 -28.55 28.66 -8.10
CA SER A 243 -29.85 28.80 -8.77
C SER A 243 -29.71 29.45 -10.15
N PRO A 244 -30.39 28.94 -11.21
CA PRO A 244 -30.40 29.58 -12.52
C PRO A 244 -31.35 30.79 -12.49
N VAL A 245 -30.86 31.93 -11.99
CA VAL A 245 -31.63 33.17 -11.82
C VAL A 245 -32.30 33.63 -13.13
N ARG A 246 -31.70 33.34 -14.28
CA ARG A 246 -32.22 33.73 -15.61
C ARG A 246 -33.25 32.79 -16.22
N ALA A 247 -33.36 31.53 -15.78
CA ALA A 247 -34.22 30.53 -16.45
C ALA A 247 -35.65 30.46 -15.89
N LEU A 248 -35.87 30.95 -14.66
CA LEU A 248 -37.16 30.85 -13.95
C LEU A 248 -37.96 32.16 -13.89
N GLY A 249 -37.51 33.22 -14.58
CA GLY A 249 -38.27 34.47 -14.67
C GLY A 249 -38.39 35.26 -13.36
N PHE A 250 -37.52 34.98 -12.37
CA PHE A 250 -37.47 35.79 -11.16
C PHE A 250 -36.96 37.20 -11.49
N PRO A 251 -37.64 38.26 -11.02
CA PRO A 251 -37.34 39.61 -11.46
C PRO A 251 -35.99 40.09 -10.89
N GLU A 252 -35.14 40.68 -11.73
CA GLU A 252 -33.81 41.25 -11.40
C GLU A 252 -33.88 42.50 -10.49
N ASN A 253 -35.01 42.76 -9.86
CA ASN A 253 -35.29 44.01 -9.14
C ASN A 253 -35.11 43.85 -7.62
N SER A 254 -33.87 43.84 -7.18
CA SER A 254 -33.52 44.49 -5.90
C SER A 254 -32.04 44.81 -5.87
N SER A 255 -31.72 45.94 -6.49
CA SER A 255 -30.65 46.82 -6.05
C SER A 255 -30.88 47.22 -4.58
N SER A 256 -30.46 46.36 -3.64
CA SER A 256 -30.04 46.82 -2.30
C SER A 256 -28.52 46.94 -2.29
N SER A 257 -28.10 48.09 -2.78
CA SER A 257 -26.81 48.72 -2.49
C SER A 257 -26.65 48.90 -0.98
N SER A 258 -26.18 47.85 -0.31
CA SER A 258 -25.43 47.92 0.94
C SER A 258 -24.69 46.59 1.12
N GLY A 259 -23.60 46.43 0.37
CA GLY A 259 -22.50 45.51 0.66
C GLY A 259 -22.81 44.01 0.64
N GLY A 260 -22.86 43.41 -0.55
CA GLY A 260 -22.55 41.98 -0.74
C GLY A 260 -23.66 41.13 -1.35
N GLY A 261 -23.47 40.70 -2.60
CA GLY A 261 -24.07 39.46 -3.14
C GLY A 261 -25.45 39.59 -3.78
N GLY A 262 -25.51 39.98 -5.06
CA GLY A 262 -26.69 39.78 -5.89
C GLY A 262 -27.02 38.31 -6.12
N GLY A 263 -27.88 37.74 -5.29
CA GLY A 263 -29.16 37.18 -5.71
C GLY A 263 -29.28 35.76 -6.27
N SER A 264 -28.44 34.78 -5.88
CA SER A 264 -28.85 33.37 -6.03
C SER A 264 -29.90 33.02 -4.96
N PHE A 265 -31.11 32.60 -5.35
CA PHE A 265 -32.17 32.21 -4.40
C PHE A 265 -31.74 31.05 -3.51
N TYR A 266 -30.99 30.12 -4.09
CA TYR A 266 -30.27 29.10 -3.36
C TYR A 266 -28.86 28.87 -3.93
N SER A 267 -27.94 28.50 -3.05
CA SER A 267 -26.62 27.97 -3.41
C SER A 267 -26.30 26.76 -2.53
N VAL A 268 -25.87 25.67 -3.14
CA VAL A 268 -25.38 24.47 -2.45
C VAL A 268 -23.89 24.35 -2.74
N ASP A 269 -23.07 24.42 -1.70
CA ASP A 269 -21.65 24.08 -1.80
C ASP A 269 -21.44 22.75 -1.08
N LEU A 270 -21.03 21.74 -1.85
CA LEU A 270 -20.68 20.42 -1.35
C LEU A 270 -19.17 20.26 -1.46
N MET A 271 -18.52 20.04 -0.32
CA MET A 271 -17.08 19.91 -0.24
C MET A 271 -16.68 18.65 0.53
N VAL A 272 -15.68 17.95 0.01
CA VAL A 272 -15.04 16.83 0.68
C VAL A 272 -13.80 17.35 1.41
N VAL A 273 -13.78 17.21 2.73
CA VAL A 273 -12.66 17.63 3.57
C VAL A 273 -11.81 16.42 3.94
N PRO A 274 -10.53 16.38 3.55
CA PRO A 274 -9.64 15.32 3.97
C PRO A 274 -9.37 15.39 5.47
N MET A 275 -9.42 14.24 6.13
CA MET A 275 -9.19 14.07 7.56
C MET A 275 -7.83 13.41 7.81
N TRP A 276 -7.45 13.27 9.08
CA TRP A 276 -6.15 12.70 9.48
C TRP A 276 -5.83 11.37 8.79
N GLY A 277 -6.84 10.50 8.62
CA GLY A 277 -6.65 9.19 8.01
C GLY A 277 -6.01 9.27 6.62
N LEU A 278 -6.48 10.22 5.80
CA LEU A 278 -5.92 10.45 4.47
C LEU A 278 -4.53 11.04 4.51
N TYR A 279 -4.29 12.04 5.37
CA TYR A 279 -2.97 12.66 5.52
C TYR A 279 -1.92 11.66 6.00
N ALA A 280 -2.25 10.84 7.00
CA ALA A 280 -1.38 9.80 7.52
C ALA A 280 -1.03 8.78 6.42
N ASN A 281 -2.00 8.34 5.63
CA ASN A 281 -1.77 7.43 4.51
C ASN A 281 -0.92 8.07 3.40
N ALA A 282 -1.13 9.35 3.08
CA ALA A 282 -0.33 10.08 2.09
C ALA A 282 1.14 10.21 2.54
N ILE A 283 1.37 10.61 3.80
CA ILE A 283 2.70 10.71 4.40
C ILE A 283 3.36 9.33 4.43
N ALA A 284 2.63 8.29 4.86
CA ALA A 284 3.13 6.93 4.88
C ALA A 284 3.57 6.46 3.50
N GLN A 285 2.81 6.79 2.45
CA GLN A 285 3.15 6.45 1.07
C GLN A 285 4.43 7.17 0.60
N ILE A 286 4.61 8.44 0.94
CA ILE A 286 5.83 9.19 0.61
C ILE A 286 7.05 8.60 1.34
N VAL A 287 6.94 8.38 2.66
CA VAL A 287 8.00 7.77 3.47
C VAL A 287 8.33 6.36 2.96
N SER A 288 7.32 5.60 2.56
CA SER A 288 7.43 4.27 1.96
C SER A 288 8.27 4.26 0.66
N GLN A 289 8.17 5.30 -0.18
CA GLN A 289 8.96 5.42 -1.40
C GLN A 289 10.41 5.82 -1.10
N LEU A 290 10.58 6.85 -0.26
CA LEU A 290 11.91 7.35 0.10
C LEU A 290 12.75 6.25 0.78
N SER A 291 12.15 5.54 1.73
CA SER A 291 12.80 4.42 2.41
C SER A 291 13.17 3.29 1.45
N SER A 292 12.32 2.96 0.46
CA SER A 292 12.61 1.91 -0.52
C SER A 292 13.83 2.25 -1.38
N HIS A 293 13.91 3.47 -1.90
CA HIS A 293 15.06 3.97 -2.65
C HIS A 293 16.33 3.96 -1.81
N PHE A 294 16.23 4.41 -0.55
CA PHE A 294 17.35 4.45 0.38
C PHE A 294 17.88 3.05 0.72
N ILE A 295 17.00 2.07 0.93
CA ILE A 295 17.38 0.68 1.21
C ILE A 295 18.08 0.04 0.01
N ILE A 296 17.59 0.29 -1.21
CA ILE A 296 18.24 -0.18 -2.44
C ILE A 296 19.65 0.42 -2.54
N HIS A 297 19.81 1.71 -2.25
CA HIS A 297 21.11 2.37 -2.24
C HIS A 297 22.06 1.71 -1.22
N CYS A 298 21.59 1.47 0.02
CA CYS A 298 22.36 0.78 1.06
C CYS A 298 22.79 -0.62 0.62
N HIS A 299 21.87 -1.39 0.03
CA HIS A 299 22.15 -2.72 -0.49
C HIS A 299 23.22 -2.68 -1.58
N ARG A 300 23.11 -1.78 -2.57
CA ARG A 300 24.12 -1.61 -3.63
C ARG A 300 25.49 -1.23 -3.07
N ARG A 301 25.53 -0.33 -2.10
CA ARG A 301 26.78 0.08 -1.44
C ARG A 301 27.50 -1.10 -0.78
N ILE A 302 26.76 -2.00 -0.14
CA ILE A 302 27.33 -3.20 0.48
C ILE A 302 27.89 -4.15 -0.59
N VAL A 303 27.13 -4.38 -1.67
CA VAL A 303 27.56 -5.26 -2.77
C VAL A 303 28.81 -4.73 -3.47
N ASN A 304 28.88 -3.41 -3.68
CA ASN A 304 30.05 -2.78 -4.30
C ASN A 304 31.31 -2.94 -3.45
N LYS A 305 31.23 -2.63 -2.14
CA LYS A 305 32.36 -2.83 -1.22
C LYS A 305 32.81 -4.29 -1.16
N ALA A 306 31.87 -5.23 -1.14
CA ALA A 306 32.21 -6.65 -1.16
C ALA A 306 32.92 -7.07 -2.45
N THR A 307 32.47 -6.53 -3.59
CA THR A 307 33.11 -6.77 -4.89
C THR A 307 34.52 -6.19 -4.94
N GLU A 308 34.73 -4.98 -4.39
CA GLU A 308 36.06 -4.36 -4.30
C GLU A 308 37.02 -5.22 -3.47
N THR A 309 36.58 -5.73 -2.32
CA THR A 309 37.38 -6.63 -1.47
C THR A 309 37.71 -7.95 -2.17
N ASP A 310 36.75 -8.58 -2.85
CA ASP A 310 36.99 -9.83 -3.60
C ASP A 310 38.00 -9.62 -4.75
N ASN A 311 37.88 -8.50 -5.47
CA ASN A 311 38.84 -8.15 -6.53
C ASN A 311 40.25 -7.93 -5.98
N ALA A 312 40.39 -7.26 -4.82
CA ALA A 312 41.68 -7.05 -4.18
C ALA A 312 42.34 -8.38 -3.76
N ILE A 313 41.56 -9.31 -3.20
CA ILE A 313 42.05 -10.65 -2.84
C ILE A 313 42.50 -11.43 -4.09
N ASN A 314 41.70 -11.43 -5.15
CA ASN A 314 42.04 -12.13 -6.39
C ASN A 314 43.31 -11.56 -7.05
N ASN A 315 43.49 -10.23 -7.04
CA ASN A 315 44.69 -9.59 -7.58
C ASN A 315 45.95 -9.97 -6.77
N ASN A 316 45.87 -9.97 -5.43
CA ASN A 316 47.00 -10.38 -4.59
C ASN A 316 47.40 -11.84 -4.83
N ASN A 317 46.42 -12.75 -4.99
CA ASN A 317 46.69 -14.16 -5.27
C ASN A 317 47.38 -14.37 -6.62
N ASN A 318 47.02 -13.57 -7.64
CA ASN A 318 47.66 -13.64 -8.95
C ASN A 318 49.12 -13.19 -8.91
N ASN A 319 49.42 -12.10 -8.19
CA ASN A 319 50.78 -11.60 -8.04
C ASN A 319 51.69 -12.60 -7.30
N ASN A 320 51.19 -13.24 -6.25
CA ASN A 320 51.96 -14.25 -5.52
C ASN A 320 52.28 -15.50 -6.37
N ASN A 321 51.43 -15.85 -7.33
CA ASN A 321 51.68 -16.97 -8.24
C ASN A 321 52.70 -16.64 -9.34
N THR A 322 52.85 -15.38 -9.72
CA THR A 322 53.88 -14.96 -10.70
C THR A 322 55.29 -14.92 -10.10
N ASP A 323 55.41 -14.77 -8.78
CA ASP A 323 56.72 -14.72 -8.10
C ASP A 323 57.32 -16.11 -7.80
N ILE A 324 56.56 -17.19 -8.03
CA ILE A 324 56.96 -18.59 -7.76
C ILE A 324 57.43 -19.32 -9.04
N LEU A 325 57.31 -18.69 -10.22
CA LEU A 325 57.77 -19.18 -11.52
C LEU A 325 59.06 -18.50 -11.97
#